data_AF-A0A397WCJ2-F1
#
_entry.id   AF-A0A397WCJ2-F1
#
_cell.length_a   1.000
_cell.length_b   1.000
_cell.length_c   1.000
_cell.angle_alpha   90.00
_cell.angle_beta   90.00
_cell.angle_gamma   90.00
#
_symmetry.space_group_name_H-M   'P 1'
#
loop_
_entity.id
_entity.type
_entity.pdbx_description
1 polymer ?
#
loop_
_entity_poly.entity_id
_entity_poly.type
_entity_poly.pdbx_seq_one_letter_code
_entity_poly.pdbx_strand_id
1 'polypeptide(L)' 'MKCNLYGSGLKMYGLTHDSENNQYLMVFLYADKGNLHTFLRTNFQDLSWKIKLKLLKDISHDLLRIHIAGYIHSDFHS' A
#
# COMPACT_ATOMS: atom_id res chain seq x y z
N MET A 1 -4.44 -10.37 -19.62
CA MET A 1 -3.80 -9.17 -19.04
C MET A 1 -3.22 -9.57 -17.69
N LYS A 2 -1.89 -9.72 -17.57
CA LYS A 2 -1.24 -10.16 -16.32
C LYS A 2 -0.85 -8.92 -15.52
N CYS A 3 -1.60 -8.58 -14.47
CA CYS A 3 -1.12 -7.67 -13.44
C CYS A 3 -0.50 -8.53 -12.34
N ASN A 4 0.83 -8.47 -12.22
CA ASN A 4 1.58 -9.25 -11.23
C ASN A 4 2.38 -8.28 -10.37
N LEU A 5 1.86 -7.97 -9.18
CA LEU A 5 2.44 -7.04 -8.23
C LEU A 5 3.05 -7.83 -7.07
N TYR A 6 4.26 -8.37 -7.26
CA TYR A 6 5.00 -9.02 -6.18
C TYR A 6 5.71 -7.99 -5.28
N GLY A 7 5.07 -7.62 -4.17
CA GLY A 7 5.63 -6.88 -3.03
C GLY A 7 4.53 -6.44 -2.07
N SER A 8 4.88 -6.05 -0.85
CA SER A 8 4.01 -5.76 0.32
C SER A 8 2.98 -4.63 0.15
N GLY A 9 2.80 -4.12 -1.08
CA GLY A 9 1.80 -3.12 -1.41
C GLY A 9 0.36 -3.64 -1.36
N LEU A 10 -0.58 -2.69 -1.27
CA LEU A 10 -2.02 -2.96 -1.35
C LEU A 10 -2.33 -3.72 -2.65
N LYS A 11 -2.84 -4.94 -2.54
CA LYS A 11 -3.10 -5.78 -3.71
C LYS A 11 -4.14 -5.12 -4.61
N MET A 12 -3.78 -4.85 -5.86
CA MET A 12 -4.72 -4.41 -6.89
C MET A 12 -5.41 -5.62 -7.51
N TYR A 13 -6.75 -5.64 -7.50
CA TYR A 13 -7.55 -6.69 -8.14
C TYR A 13 -7.88 -6.36 -9.60
N GLY A 14 -8.03 -5.08 -9.93
CA GLY A 14 -8.30 -4.66 -11.31
C GLY A 14 -9.03 -3.34 -11.39
N LEU A 15 -9.70 -3.13 -12.51
CA LEU A 15 -10.56 -1.98 -12.79
C LEU A 15 -12.02 -2.45 -12.81
N THR A 16 -12.92 -1.59 -12.36
CA THR A 16 -14.37 -1.72 -12.57
C THR A 16 -14.89 -0.47 -13.28
N HIS A 17 -16.05 -0.58 -13.92
CA HIS A 17 -16.72 0.51 -14.59
C HIS A 17 -18.08 0.75 -13.93
N ASP A 18 -18.25 1.94 -13.38
CA ASP A 18 -19.53 2.43 -12.92
C ASP A 18 -20.27 3.07 -14.10
N SER A 19 -21.24 2.34 -14.65
CA SER A 19 -22.02 2.78 -15.81
C SER A 19 -22.98 3.93 -15.49
N GLU A 20 -23.37 4.13 -14.22
CA GLU A 20 -24.28 5.20 -13.84
C GLU A 20 -23.56 6.55 -13.85
N ASN A 21 -22.34 6.58 -13.31
CA ASN A 21 -21.51 7.78 -13.26
C ASN A 21 -20.53 7.91 -14.44
N ASN A 22 -20.48 6.90 -15.32
CA ASN A 22 -19.54 6.79 -16.45
C ASN A 22 -18.07 6.95 -16.00
N GLN A 23 -17.70 6.25 -14.91
CA GLN A 23 -16.39 6.34 -14.28
C GLN A 23 -15.72 4.97 -14.20
N TYR A 24 -14.40 4.94 -14.41
CA TYR A 24 -13.57 3.78 -14.11
C TYR A 24 -12.99 3.91 -12.71
N LEU A 25 -13.11 2.85 -11.91
CA LEU A 25 -12.61 2.77 -10.55
C LEU A 25 -11.57 1.67 -10.44
N MET A 26 -10.54 1.86 -9.61
CA MET A 26 -9.59 0.81 -9.26
C MET A 26 -10.06 0.05 -8.03
N VAL A 27 -9.94 -1.27 -8.09
CA VAL A 27 -10.32 -2.18 -6.99
C VAL A 27 -9.06 -2.67 -6.30
N PHE A 28 -8.95 -2.41 -5.00
CA PHE A 28 -7.83 -2.83 -4.16
C PHE A 28 -8.30 -3.71 -2.99
N LEU A 29 -7.36 -4.44 -2.38
CA LEU A 29 -7.54 -5.11 -1.09
C LEU A 29 -7.91 -4.08 -0.02
N TYR A 30 -8.99 -4.36 0.70
CA TYR A 30 -9.44 -3.53 1.80
C TYR A 30 -8.49 -3.64 3.00
N ALA A 31 -7.98 -2.51 3.47
CA ALA A 31 -7.15 -2.41 4.68
C ALA A 31 -8.03 -2.15 5.90
N ASP A 32 -8.39 -3.20 6.63
CA ASP A 32 -9.31 -3.16 7.78
C ASP A 32 -8.76 -2.40 9.00
N LYS A 33 -7.44 -2.14 9.05
CA LYS A 33 -6.77 -1.37 10.11
C LYS A 33 -6.56 0.11 9.78
N GLY A 34 -7.05 0.58 8.64
CA GLY A 34 -6.91 1.97 8.21
C GLY A 34 -5.47 2.33 7.79
N ASN A 35 -5.12 3.61 7.87
CA ASN A 35 -3.79 4.10 7.49
C ASN A 35 -2.72 3.83 8.55
N LEU A 36 -1.46 3.81 8.10
CA LEU A 36 -0.31 3.46 8.93
C LEU A 36 -0.12 4.46 10.08
N HIS A 37 -0.27 5.76 9.86
CA HIS A 37 -0.17 6.79 10.90
C HIS A 37 -1.11 6.53 12.07
N THR A 38 -2.40 6.32 11.79
CA THR A 38 -3.43 6.10 12.82
C THR A 38 -3.20 4.79 13.55
N PHE A 39 -2.82 3.74 12.81
CA PHE A 39 -2.49 2.44 13.37
C PHE A 39 -1.28 2.52 14.32
N LEU A 40 -0.19 3.16 13.89
CA LEU A 40 1.00 3.31 14.73
C LEU A 40 0.71 4.19 15.95
N ARG A 41 -0.03 5.30 15.80
CA ARG A 41 -0.37 6.19 16.92
C ARG A 41 -1.06 5.44 18.06
N THR A 42 -1.91 4.46 17.74
CA THR A 42 -2.68 3.71 18.72
C THR A 42 -1.96 2.46 19.25
N ASN A 43 -1.12 1.80 18.44
CA ASN A 43 -0.56 0.48 18.77
C ASN A 43 0.96 0.49 18.98
N PHE A 44 1.65 1.65 18.91
CA PHE A 44 3.12 1.68 18.88
C PHE A 44 3.77 0.96 20.06
N GLN A 45 3.21 1.08 21.27
CA GLN A 45 3.78 0.46 22.47
C GLN A 45 3.60 -1.06 22.48
N ASP A 46 2.50 -1.56 21.90
CA ASP A 46 2.16 -2.99 21.88
C ASP A 46 2.89 -3.75 20.75
N LEU A 47 3.36 -3.04 19.73
CA LEU A 47 4.12 -3.63 18.64
C LEU A 47 5.54 -4.02 19.08
N SER A 48 5.88 -5.29 18.89
CA SER A 48 7.26 -5.75 19.07
C SER A 48 8.22 -5.06 18.10
N TRP A 49 9.48 -4.88 18.51
CA TRP A 49 10.54 -4.33 17.66
C TRP A 49 10.70 -5.06 16.33
N LYS A 50 10.53 -6.39 16.34
CA LYS A 50 10.57 -7.22 15.12
C LYS A 50 9.52 -6.79 14.10
N ILE A 51 8.30 -6.48 14.55
CA ILE A 51 7.22 -6.03 13.65
C ILE A 51 7.53 -4.63 13.12
N LYS A 52 8.00 -3.72 13.96
CA LYS A 52 8.38 -2.36 13.56
C LYS A 52 9.46 -2.37 12.48
N LEU A 53 10.51 -3.17 12.67
CA LEU A 53 11.59 -3.33 11.70
C LEU A 53 11.11 -3.98 10.40
N LYS A 54 10.18 -4.95 10.49
CA LYS A 54 9.57 -5.55 9.31
C LYS A 54 8.79 -4.51 8.50
N LEU A 55 7.93 -3.71 9.14
CA LEU A 55 7.19 -2.63 8.49
C LEU A 55 8.12 -1.67 7.76
N LEU A 56 9.19 -1.22 8.41
CA LEU A 56 10.18 -0.34 7.79
C LEU A 56 10.87 -0.98 6.57
N LYS A 57 11.26 -2.24 6.69
CA LYS A 57 11.89 -2.99 5.59
C LYS A 57 10.94 -3.15 4.40
N ASP A 58 9.69 -3.52 4.66
CA ASP A 58 8.66 -3.75 3.64
C ASP A 58 8.36 -2.44 2.89
N ILE A 59 8.15 -1.34 3.62
CA ILE A 59 7.95 0.01 3.05
C ILE A 59 9.16 0.45 2.21
N SER A 60 10.38 0.24 2.71
CA SER A 60 11.60 0.61 1.98
C SER A 60 11.75 -0.21 0.69
N HIS A 61 11.37 -1.49 0.74
CA HIS A 61 11.41 -2.37 -0.42
C HIS A 61 10.39 -1.94 -1.48
N ASP A 62 9.17 -1.57 -1.09
CA ASP A 62 8.18 -1.08 -2.04
C ASP A 62 8.59 0.26 -2.67
N LEU A 63 9.18 1.18 -1.89
CA LEU A 63 9.73 2.43 -2.44
C LEU A 63 10.87 2.18 -3.43
N LEU A 64 11.77 1.23 -3.13
CA LEU A 64 12.81 0.81 -4.06
C LEU A 64 12.23 0.29 -5.38
N ARG A 65 11.13 -0.48 -5.33
CA ARG A 65 10.46 -0.97 -6.54
C ARG A 65 9.87 0.16 -7.39
N ILE A 66 9.31 1.19 -6.76
CA ILE A 66 8.83 2.40 -7.45
C ILE A 66 9.98 3.09 -8.18
N HIS A 67 11.12 3.27 -7.49
CA HIS A 67 12.30 3.90 -8.08
C HIS A 67 12.92 3.06 -9.22
N ILE A 68 13.00 1.74 -9.07
CA ILE A 68 13.48 0.83 -10.14
C ILE A 68 12.59 0.93 -11.39
N ALA A 69 11.28 1.16 -11.20
CA ALA A 69 10.35 1.37 -12.30
C ALA A 69 10.46 2.77 -12.95
N GLY A 70 11.36 3.64 -12.48
CA GLY A 70 11.59 4.99 -13.01
C GLY A 70 10.60 6.03 -12.49
N TYR A 71 9.81 5.72 -11.47
CA TYR A 71 8.83 6.62 -10.89
C TYR A 71 9.31 7.22 -9.56
N ILE A 72 8.71 8.34 -9.17
CA ILE A 72 8.87 8.97 -7.84
C ILE A 72 7.51 8.93 -7.15
N HIS A 73 7.45 8.41 -5.92
CA HIS A 73 6.17 8.32 -5.18
C HIS A 73 5.49 9.68 -4.99
N SER A 74 6.26 10.76 -4.86
CA SER A 74 5.82 12.16 -4.85
C SER A 74 4.95 12.63 -3.67
N ASP A 75 4.36 11.70 -2.90
CA ASP A 75 3.59 11.99 -1.69
C ASP A 75 3.77 10.85 -0.65
N PHE A 76 5.03 10.62 -0.25
CA PHE A 76 5.38 9.51 0.63
C PHE A 76 5.29 9.92 2.10
N HIS A 77 4.21 9.52 2.78
CA HIS A 77 3.96 9.78 4.19
C HIS A 77 3.25 8.60 4.87
N SER A 78 3.32 8.54 6.22
CA SER A 78 2.59 7.57 7.04
C SER A 78 1.13 7.95 7.21
#